data_AF-A0A7H1Q629-F1
#
_entry.id   AF-A0A7H1Q629-F1
#
_cell.length_a   1.000
_cell.length_b   1.000
_cell.length_c   1.000
_cell.angle_alpha   90.00
_cell.angle_beta   90.00
_cell.angle_gamma   90.00
#
_symmetry.space_group_name_H-M   'P 1'
#
loop_
_entity.id
_entity.type
_entity.pdbx_description
1 polymer ?
#
loop_
_entity_poly.entity_id
_entity_poly.type
_entity_poly.pdbx_seq_one_letter_code
_entity_poly.pdbx_strand_id
1 'polypeptide(L)'
;MRDVELHMPATPKAVPELRHRLYGYDYDVRLCATELLTNVIEHVGDGTPVRVRLVAPDGPGRTRVEVTDPDPRRMPALLSAAETAECGRGLVLVAALAERWGVERGPGGKTVWCEVVRGRGAADFGEVVPRAHRHQDVEPDGEPGGLQRVEVDSVAE
;
A
#
# COMPACT_ATOMS: atom_id res chain seq x y z
N MET A 1 -7.20 -7.22 -17.46
CA MET A 1 -6.15 -7.56 -16.48
C MET A 1 -6.71 -8.69 -15.63
N ARG A 2 -5.91 -9.70 -15.24
CA ARG A 2 -6.42 -10.76 -14.35
C ARG A 2 -6.16 -10.34 -12.92
N ASP A 3 -7.17 -10.36 -12.07
CA ASP A 3 -6.97 -10.15 -10.64
C ASP A 3 -6.04 -11.24 -10.10
N VAL A 4 -5.12 -10.85 -9.23
CA VAL A 4 -4.18 -11.76 -8.57
C VAL A 4 -4.47 -11.72 -7.08
N GLU A 5 -4.58 -12.89 -6.47
CA GLU A 5 -4.60 -13.03 -5.02
C GLU A 5 -3.57 -14.09 -4.61
N LEU A 6 -2.69 -13.73 -3.68
CA LEU A 6 -1.62 -14.57 -3.17
C LEU A 6 -1.68 -14.58 -1.64
N HIS A 7 -1.57 -15.77 -1.04
CA HIS A 7 -1.33 -15.91 0.39
C HIS A 7 0.09 -16.41 0.59
N MET A 8 0.85 -15.74 1.44
CA MET A 8 2.25 -16.07 1.67
C MET A 8 2.72 -15.58 3.05
N PRO A 9 3.76 -16.19 3.64
CA PRO A 9 4.40 -15.64 4.82
C PRO A 9 5.28 -14.44 4.43
N ALA A 10 5.14 -13.32 5.14
CA ALA A 10 5.98 -12.13 4.98
C ALA A 10 7.38 -12.43 5.52
N THR A 11 8.27 -12.90 4.64
CA THR A 11 9.67 -13.21 4.95
C THR A 11 10.59 -12.52 3.94
N PRO A 12 11.89 -12.30 4.26
CA PRO A 12 12.82 -11.74 3.28
C PRO A 12 12.92 -12.55 1.97
N LYS A 13 12.70 -13.88 2.05
CA LYS A 13 12.70 -14.78 0.87
C LYS A 13 11.43 -14.63 0.02
N ALA A 14 10.32 -14.19 0.60
CA ALA A 14 9.07 -13.96 -0.10
C ALA A 14 9.12 -12.72 -1.01
N VAL A 15 9.95 -11.72 -0.71
CA VAL A 15 10.08 -10.49 -1.51
C VAL A 15 10.50 -10.76 -2.98
N PRO A 16 11.62 -11.46 -3.26
CA PRO A 16 11.98 -11.80 -4.64
C PRO A 16 10.96 -12.75 -5.30
N GLU A 17 10.32 -13.64 -4.53
CA GLU A 17 9.27 -14.52 -5.03
C GLU A 17 8.05 -13.71 -5.51
N LEU A 18 7.58 -12.76 -4.70
CA LEU A 18 6.48 -11.87 -5.04
C LEU A 18 6.82 -11.06 -6.29
N ARG A 19 8.01 -10.45 -6.33
CA ARG A 19 8.50 -9.71 -7.51
C ARG A 19 8.54 -10.57 -8.77
N HIS A 20 8.83 -11.87 -8.63
CA HIS A 20 8.84 -12.81 -9.75
C HIS A 20 7.42 -13.17 -10.21
N ARG A 21 6.52 -13.50 -9.27
CA ARG A 21 5.11 -13.78 -9.59
C ARG A 21 4.42 -12.61 -10.29
N LEU A 22 4.85 -11.39 -10.00
CA LEU A 22 4.31 -10.16 -10.59
C LEU A 22 5.04 -9.68 -11.85
N TYR A 23 5.91 -10.47 -12.49
CA TYR A 23 6.66 -10.04 -13.70
C TYR A 23 5.79 -9.52 -14.86
N GLY A 24 4.51 -9.92 -14.93
CA GLY A 24 3.56 -9.44 -15.94
C GLY A 24 2.92 -8.07 -15.63
N TYR A 25 3.25 -7.46 -14.50
CA TYR A 25 2.78 -6.14 -14.09
C TYR A 25 3.84 -5.06 -14.30
N ASP A 26 3.38 -3.80 -14.36
CA ASP A 26 4.25 -2.63 -14.46
C ASP A 26 5.23 -2.55 -13.29
N TYR A 27 6.40 -1.93 -13.53
CA TYR A 27 7.47 -1.85 -12.54
C TYR A 27 6.98 -1.23 -11.22
N ASP A 28 6.24 -0.12 -11.29
CA ASP A 28 5.75 0.60 -10.11
C ASP A 28 4.79 -0.24 -9.26
N VAL A 29 3.94 -1.05 -9.91
CA VAL A 29 3.04 -2.00 -9.24
C VAL A 29 3.84 -3.05 -8.47
N ARG A 30 4.88 -3.61 -9.11
CA ARG A 30 5.74 -4.63 -8.50
C ARG A 30 6.52 -4.06 -7.33
N LEU A 31 7.05 -2.84 -7.49
CA LEU A 31 7.78 -2.13 -6.45
C LEU A 31 6.89 -1.84 -5.25
N CYS A 32 5.72 -1.24 -5.47
CA CYS A 32 4.75 -0.98 -4.39
C CYS A 32 4.38 -2.27 -3.64
N ALA A 33 4.12 -3.38 -4.35
CA ALA A 33 3.81 -4.65 -3.71
C ALA A 33 4.96 -5.17 -2.83
N THR A 34 6.21 -5.04 -3.28
CA THR A 34 7.37 -5.46 -2.48
C THR A 34 7.69 -4.54 -1.31
N GLU A 35 7.49 -3.23 -1.47
CA GLU A 35 7.67 -2.27 -0.37
C GLU A 35 6.62 -2.49 0.72
N LEU A 36 5.35 -2.67 0.34
CA LEU A 36 4.28 -2.98 1.29
C LEU A 36 4.51 -4.31 2.01
N LEU A 37 4.99 -5.34 1.30
CA LEU A 37 5.37 -6.61 1.93
C LEU A 37 6.53 -6.44 2.92
N THR A 38 7.56 -5.68 2.54
CA THR A 38 8.72 -5.39 3.40
C THR A 38 8.31 -4.65 4.66
N ASN A 39 7.36 -3.72 4.54
CA ASN A 39 6.76 -3.04 5.68
C ASN A 39 6.11 -4.00 6.69
N VAL A 40 5.46 -5.07 6.23
CA VAL A 40 4.90 -6.09 7.13
C VAL A 40 6.03 -6.83 7.85
N ILE A 41 7.09 -7.21 7.14
CA ILE A 41 8.26 -7.91 7.72
C ILE A 41 8.88 -7.07 8.84
N GLU A 42 9.10 -5.78 8.58
CA GLU A 42 9.79 -4.87 9.50
C GLU A 42 8.93 -4.46 10.70
N HIS A 43 7.62 -4.23 10.51
CA HIS A 43 6.77 -3.59 11.52
C HIS A 43 5.75 -4.52 12.19
N VAL A 44 5.40 -5.64 11.56
CA VAL A 44 4.50 -6.66 12.12
C VAL A 44 5.30 -7.89 12.55
N GLY A 45 6.19 -8.37 11.68
CA GLY A 45 7.19 -9.39 12.01
C GLY A 45 7.44 -10.40 10.89
N ASP A 46 8.64 -10.98 10.86
CA ASP A 46 9.02 -12.07 9.95
C ASP A 46 8.09 -13.28 10.13
N GLY A 47 7.63 -13.84 9.01
CA GLY A 47 6.72 -14.98 8.96
C GLY A 47 5.24 -14.61 9.08
N THR A 48 4.88 -13.33 9.24
CA THR A 48 3.48 -12.89 9.34
C THR A 48 2.67 -13.35 8.12
N PRO A 49 1.55 -14.06 8.28
CA PRO A 49 0.73 -14.47 7.15
C PRO A 49 0.10 -13.24 6.49
N VAL A 50 0.33 -13.05 5.20
CA VAL A 50 -0.23 -11.94 4.44
C VAL A 50 -1.06 -12.41 3.26
N ARG A 51 -2.03 -11.58 2.89
CA ARG A 51 -2.74 -11.65 1.63
C ARG A 51 -2.33 -10.49 0.76
N VAL A 52 -1.85 -10.77 -0.45
CA VAL A 52 -1.52 -9.77 -1.47
C VAL A 52 -2.56 -9.86 -2.58
N ARG A 53 -3.22 -8.74 -2.92
CA ARG A 53 -4.19 -8.65 -4.01
C ARG A 53 -3.82 -7.56 -5.00
N LEU A 54 -3.97 -7.85 -6.29
CA LEU A 54 -3.88 -6.87 -7.36
C LEU A 54 -5.21 -6.87 -8.10
N VAL A 55 -5.90 -5.73 -8.10
CA VAL A 55 -7.22 -5.56 -8.74
C VAL A 55 -7.24 -4.31 -9.62
N ALA A 56 -8.12 -4.28 -10.62
CA ALA A 56 -8.29 -3.14 -11.52
C ALA A 56 -9.67 -2.47 -11.29
N PRO A 57 -9.81 -1.58 -10.28
CA PRO A 57 -11.12 -1.10 -9.84
C PRO A 57 -11.88 -0.31 -10.92
N ASP A 58 -11.17 0.43 -11.78
CA ASP A 58 -11.76 1.30 -12.82
C ASP A 58 -11.43 0.83 -14.25
N GLY A 59 -11.06 -0.44 -14.43
CA GLY A 59 -10.69 -1.00 -15.74
C GLY A 59 -9.19 -0.88 -16.09
N PRO A 60 -8.82 -1.14 -17.36
CA PRO A 60 -7.42 -1.24 -17.76
C PRO A 60 -6.74 0.14 -17.72
N GLY A 61 -5.82 0.33 -16.78
CA GLY A 61 -5.06 1.59 -16.64
C GLY A 61 -4.73 1.94 -15.19
N ARG A 62 -5.49 1.42 -14.23
CA ARG A 62 -5.26 1.57 -12.79
C ARG A 62 -5.13 0.19 -12.16
N THR A 63 -4.08 0.00 -11.37
CA THR A 63 -3.89 -1.21 -10.57
C THR A 63 -3.88 -0.83 -9.09
N ARG A 64 -4.81 -1.40 -8.33
CA ARG A 64 -4.80 -1.32 -6.87
C ARG A 64 -4.03 -2.51 -6.32
N VAL A 65 -2.99 -2.23 -5.55
CA VAL A 65 -2.17 -3.20 -4.81
C VAL A 65 -2.65 -3.17 -3.38
N GLU A 66 -2.97 -4.33 -2.82
CA GLU A 66 -3.44 -4.49 -1.44
C GLU A 66 -2.56 -5.52 -0.73
N VAL A 67 -2.10 -5.19 0.48
CA VAL A 67 -1.42 -6.13 1.38
C VAL A 67 -2.15 -6.12 2.72
N THR A 68 -2.74 -7.26 3.07
CA THR A 68 -3.46 -7.47 4.34
C THR A 68 -2.62 -8.31 5.30
N ASP A 69 -2.44 -7.82 6.53
CA ASP A 69 -1.83 -8.52 7.65
C ASP A 69 -2.81 -8.62 8.85
N PRO A 70 -2.63 -9.57 9.78
CA PRO A 70 -3.59 -9.82 10.85
C PRO A 70 -3.50 -8.85 12.04
N ASP A 71 -2.52 -7.92 12.11
CA ASP A 71 -2.43 -6.99 13.23
C ASP A 71 -3.12 -5.64 12.89
N PRO A 72 -4.34 -5.39 13.42
CA PRO A 72 -5.08 -4.16 13.17
C PRO A 72 -4.49 -2.93 13.87
N ARG A 73 -3.56 -3.10 14.82
CA ARG A 73 -3.05 -2.03 15.70
C ARG A 73 -1.77 -1.41 15.16
N ARG A 74 -0.94 -2.19 14.45
CA ARG A 74 0.32 -1.72 13.86
C ARG A 74 0.04 -0.92 12.60
N MET A 75 -0.02 0.40 12.70
CA MET A 75 -0.20 1.25 11.52
C MET A 75 1.10 1.37 10.72
N PRO A 76 1.03 1.44 9.37
CA PRO A 76 2.18 1.81 8.57
C PRO A 76 2.71 3.18 9.01
N ALA A 77 4.00 3.25 9.33
CA ALA A 77 4.65 4.49 9.75
C ALA A 77 5.32 5.16 8.54
N LEU A 78 4.84 6.34 8.16
CA LEU A 78 5.62 7.25 7.31
C LEU A 78 6.75 7.81 8.19
N LEU A 79 7.96 7.32 7.99
CA LEU A 79 9.12 7.92 8.67
C LEU A 79 9.67 9.04 7.78
N SER A 80 9.86 10.21 8.39
CA SER A 80 10.53 11.36 7.79
C SER A 80 11.96 10.97 7.41
N ALA A 81 12.45 11.47 6.26
CA ALA A 81 13.79 11.20 5.74
C ALA A 81 14.96 11.61 6.67
N ALA A 82 14.68 12.23 7.82
CA ALA A 82 15.66 12.69 8.78
C ALA A 82 16.21 11.59 9.71
N GLU A 83 15.54 10.45 9.88
CA GLU A 83 16.02 9.38 10.75
C GLU A 83 16.91 8.41 9.95
N THR A 84 18.20 8.39 10.29
CA THR A 84 19.30 7.71 9.57
C THR A 84 19.27 6.17 9.64
N ALA A 85 18.09 5.56 9.75
CA ALA A 85 17.88 4.12 9.64
C ALA A 85 17.18 3.81 8.30
N GLU A 86 17.55 2.72 7.64
CA GLU A 86 16.95 2.34 6.35
C GLU A 86 15.44 2.01 6.43
N CYS A 87 14.93 1.85 7.65
CA CYS A 87 13.53 1.60 7.98
C CYS A 87 12.66 2.82 7.62
N GLY A 88 11.64 2.63 6.78
CA GLY A 88 10.61 3.65 6.51
C GLY A 88 10.67 4.37 5.16
N ARG A 89 11.70 4.14 4.34
CA ARG A 89 11.71 4.64 2.94
C ARG A 89 10.65 3.98 2.06
N GLY A 90 10.22 2.76 2.39
CA GLY A 90 9.30 1.98 1.57
C GLY A 90 7.95 2.66 1.35
N LEU A 91 7.36 3.24 2.40
CA LEU A 91 6.12 4.00 2.25
C LEU A 91 6.29 5.35 1.54
N VAL A 92 7.46 5.99 1.66
CA VAL A 92 7.76 7.20 0.88
C VAL A 92 7.78 6.88 -0.62
N LEU A 93 8.37 5.74 -1.01
CA LEU A 93 8.33 5.26 -2.39
C LEU A 93 6.90 4.94 -2.85
N VAL A 94 6.12 4.25 -2.01
CA VAL A 94 4.70 3.98 -2.31
C VAL A 94 3.92 5.29 -2.50
N ALA A 95 4.09 6.26 -1.60
CA ALA A 95 3.41 7.55 -1.68
C ALA A 95 3.82 8.36 -2.92
N ALA A 96 5.07 8.27 -3.35
CA ALA A 96 5.56 8.95 -4.55
C ALA A 96 5.05 8.33 -5.85
N LEU A 97 4.84 7.01 -5.88
CA LEU A 97 4.40 6.28 -7.09
C LEU A 97 2.89 6.14 -7.20
N ALA A 98 2.18 6.16 -6.07
CA ALA A 98 0.74 5.96 -6.03
C ALA A 98 -0.01 7.27 -6.33
N GLU A 99 -1.12 7.15 -7.06
CA GLU A 99 -2.09 8.23 -7.18
C GLU A 99 -2.92 8.36 -5.89
N ARG A 100 -3.22 7.22 -5.25
CA ARG A 100 -3.93 7.13 -3.97
C ARG A 100 -3.35 5.99 -3.16
N TRP A 101 -3.27 6.13 -1.85
CA TRP A 101 -2.93 5.04 -0.95
C TRP A 101 -3.62 5.24 0.39
N GLY A 102 -3.72 4.18 1.19
CA GLY A 102 -4.39 4.28 2.48
C GLY A 102 -4.35 2.98 3.27
N VAL A 103 -5.07 3.00 4.38
CA VAL A 103 -5.20 1.87 5.30
C VAL A 103 -6.66 1.62 5.59
N GLU A 104 -7.08 0.37 5.44
CA GLU A 104 -8.42 -0.10 5.77
C GLU A 104 -8.32 -1.17 6.85
N ARG A 105 -9.11 -1.01 7.93
CA ARG A 105 -9.23 -2.02 8.99
C ARG A 105 -10.52 -2.82 8.80
N GLY A 106 -10.44 -4.14 8.91
CA GLY A 106 -11.59 -5.02 8.83
C GLY A 106 -11.43 -6.31 9.65
N PRO A 107 -12.42 -7.22 9.59
CA PRO A 107 -12.41 -8.48 10.35
C PRO A 107 -11.19 -9.37 10.07
N GLY A 108 -10.56 -9.20 8.90
CA GLY A 108 -9.35 -9.93 8.49
C GLY A 108 -8.03 -9.28 8.90
N GLY A 109 -8.06 -8.18 9.66
CA GLY A 109 -6.88 -7.42 10.06
C GLY A 109 -6.80 -6.04 9.39
N LYS A 110 -5.61 -5.65 8.97
CA LYS A 110 -5.31 -4.35 8.36
C LYS A 110 -4.86 -4.55 6.92
N THR A 111 -5.46 -3.81 6.00
CA THR A 111 -5.04 -3.72 4.60
C THR A 111 -4.37 -2.39 4.35
N VAL A 112 -3.10 -2.42 3.94
CA VAL A 112 -2.42 -1.26 3.35
C VAL A 112 -2.56 -1.38 1.84
N TRP A 113 -2.99 -0.31 1.18
CA TRP A 113 -3.25 -0.34 -0.25
C TRP A 113 -2.72 0.90 -0.96
N CYS A 114 -2.44 0.76 -2.24
CA CYS A 114 -2.11 1.87 -3.12
C CYS A 114 -2.64 1.63 -4.54
N GLU A 115 -2.90 2.71 -5.28
CA GLU A 115 -3.37 2.68 -6.65
C GLU A 115 -2.35 3.32 -7.57
N VAL A 116 -1.91 2.57 -8.56
CA VAL A 116 -0.86 2.94 -9.50
C VAL A 116 -1.47 3.03 -10.90
N VAL A 117 -1.18 4.12 -11.60
CA VAL A 117 -1.63 4.35 -12.98
C VAL A 117 -0.55 3.93 -13.95
N ARG A 118 -0.93 3.17 -14.99
CA ARG A 118 -0.02 2.77 -16.06
C ARG A 118 0.57 3.98 -16.77
N GLY A 119 1.89 3.99 -16.96
CA GLY A 119 2.57 4.98 -17.80
C GLY A 119 2.99 6.26 -17.12
N ARG A 120 2.87 6.39 -15.79
CA ARG A 120 3.55 7.42 -14.99
C ARG A 120 5.05 7.10 -14.85
N GLY A 121 5.75 6.95 -15.98
CA GLY A 121 7.20 6.85 -15.96
C GLY A 121 7.83 8.14 -15.40
N ALA A 122 9.09 8.04 -14.97
CA ALA A 122 10.01 9.04 -14.40
C ALA A 122 10.07 10.48 -15.02
N ALA A 123 9.19 10.85 -15.95
CA ALA A 123 9.11 12.15 -16.57
C ALA A 123 8.30 13.19 -15.77
N ASP A 124 7.60 12.79 -14.69
CA ASP A 124 6.72 13.68 -13.90
C ASP A 124 7.30 14.02 -12.50
N PHE A 125 8.62 13.92 -12.32
CA PHE A 125 9.31 14.43 -11.11
C PHE A 125 9.35 15.98 -11.04
N GLY A 126 8.59 16.67 -11.89
CA GLY A 126 8.37 18.11 -11.83
C GLY A 126 7.33 18.43 -10.77
N GLU A 127 7.81 18.80 -9.58
CA GLU A 127 7.01 19.30 -8.47
C GLU A 127 6.07 18.25 -7.85
N VAL A 128 6.63 17.43 -6.95
CA VAL A 128 5.86 16.66 -5.97
C VAL A 128 5.16 17.66 -5.04
N VAL A 129 4.03 18.20 -5.48
CA VAL A 129 3.10 18.94 -4.63
C VAL A 129 2.18 17.89 -4.02
N PRO A 130 2.14 17.71 -2.68
CA PRO A 130 1.16 16.87 -2.03
C PRO A 130 -0.23 17.39 -2.38
N ARG A 131 -0.91 16.74 -3.34
CA ARG A 131 -2.31 17.08 -3.64
C ARG A 131 -3.18 16.37 -2.63
N ALA A 132 -3.41 17.08 -1.52
CA ALA A 132 -4.47 16.77 -0.58
C ALA A 132 -5.81 16.79 -1.33
N HIS A 133 -6.39 15.61 -1.55
CA HIS A 133 -7.74 15.50 -2.09
C HIS A 133 -8.73 15.41 -0.93
N ARG A 134 -9.62 16.41 -0.91
CA ARG A 134 -10.50 16.79 0.18
C ARG A 134 -11.63 15.78 0.38
N HIS A 135 -11.92 15.51 1.66
CA HIS A 135 -13.13 14.94 2.25
C HIS A 135 -14.39 15.05 1.36
N GLN A 136 -15.08 13.93 1.16
CA GLN A 136 -16.53 13.96 0.94
C GLN A 136 -17.20 13.31 2.15
N ASP A 137 -18.03 14.13 2.80
CA ASP A 137 -18.80 13.81 3.99
C ASP A 137 -19.68 12.58 3.78
N VAL A 138 -19.48 11.57 4.62
CA VAL A 138 -20.43 10.48 4.80
C VAL A 138 -21.29 10.83 6.01
N GLU A 139 -22.53 11.24 5.74
CA GLU A 139 -23.59 11.39 6.75
C GLU A 139 -23.77 10.07 7.52
N PRO A 140 -23.97 10.11 8.85
CA PRO A 140 -24.04 8.89 9.66
C PRO A 140 -25.47 8.35 9.67
N ASP A 141 -25.76 7.33 8.86
CA ASP A 141 -26.88 6.43 9.13
C ASP A 141 -26.36 5.10 9.67
N GLY A 142 -26.83 4.77 10.87
CA GLY A 142 -26.28 3.73 11.72
C GLY A 142 -26.45 2.31 11.20
N GLU A 143 -25.34 1.59 11.07
CA GLU A 143 -25.23 0.13 11.01
C GLU A 143 -23.93 -0.27 11.75
N PRO A 144 -23.95 -1.22 12.71
CA PRO A 144 -22.76 -1.60 13.46
C PRO A 144 -21.94 -2.61 12.64
N GLY A 145 -20.91 -2.14 11.94
CA GLY A 145 -19.96 -3.02 11.25
C GLY A 145 -18.99 -2.37 10.27
N GLY A 146 -18.92 -1.04 10.23
CA GLY A 146 -18.16 -0.29 9.21
C GLY A 146 -16.64 -0.43 9.36
N LEU A 147 -15.98 -0.82 8.26
CA LEU A 147 -14.53 -0.69 8.11
C LEU A 147 -14.12 0.77 8.41
N GLN A 148 -13.26 0.98 9.41
CA GLN A 148 -12.64 2.28 9.60
C GLN A 148 -11.56 2.46 8.55
N ARG A 149 -11.84 3.31 7.55
CA ARG A 149 -10.85 3.86 6.63
C ARG A 149 -10.10 4.96 7.40
N VAL A 150 -8.82 4.75 7.63
CA VAL A 150 -7.94 5.76 8.21
C VAL A 150 -6.99 6.18 7.10
N GLU A 151 -7.26 7.35 6.53
CA GLU A 151 -6.34 8.00 5.61
C GLU A 151 -5.23 8.62 6.46
N VAL A 152 -3.98 8.25 6.16
CA VAL A 152 -2.83 8.70 6.95
C VAL A 152 -2.38 10.03 6.35
N ASP A 153 -2.75 11.13 7.00
CA ASP A 153 -2.23 12.45 6.66
C ASP A 153 -0.76 12.53 7.03
N SER A 154 0.06 12.94 6.08
CA SER A 154 1.46 13.28 6.33
C SER A 154 1.49 14.49 7.27
N VAL A 155 2.02 14.32 8.48
CA VAL A 155 2.30 15.44 9.39
C VAL A 155 3.37 16.33 8.76
N ALA A 156 2.97 17.56 8.46
CA ALA A 156 3.90 18.68 8.33
C ALA A 156 4.18 19.21 9.72
N GLU A 157 5.44 19.16 10.16
CA GLU A 157 6.20 20.24 10.82
C GLU A 157 7.64 19.78 11.10
#